data_AF-A0A7W2T7E9-F1
#
_entry.id   AF-A0A7W2T7E9-F1
#
_cell.length_a   1.000
_cell.length_b   1.000
_cell.length_c   1.000
_cell.angle_alpha   90.00
_cell.angle_beta   90.00
_cell.angle_gamma   90.00
#
_symmetry.space_group_name_H-M   'P 1'
#
loop_
_entity.id
_entity.type
_entity.pdbx_description
1 polymer ?
#
loop_
_entity_poly.entity_id
_entity_poly.type
_entity_poly.pdbx_seq_one_letter_code
_entity_poly.pdbx_strand_id
1 'polypeptide(L)'
;MKLEPAYKTLVNDNDAGILRKIGGCIGSEHYWTKQNVNNLFDVFVKSESAKYCLFELFHTLENYSGALTELSDPLLDLVTNLSNDRNKNPSNLHINIIDSSLIAVLQRLHDEASEDEDETAINTCLDIWDKLLQSEIFSAINAAKELDKRLLS
;
A
#
# COMPACT_ATOMS: atom_id res chain seq x y z
N MET A 1 12.48 26.26 4.36
CA MET A 1 12.50 24.93 5.01
C MET A 1 12.14 23.90 3.95
N LYS A 2 12.99 22.90 3.68
CA LYS A 2 12.66 21.85 2.71
C LYS A 2 11.78 20.83 3.44
N LEU A 3 10.53 20.67 3.01
CA LEU A 3 9.54 19.79 3.64
C LEU A 3 10.01 18.32 3.64
N GLU A 4 10.68 17.88 2.58
CA GLU A 4 11.10 16.49 2.36
C GLU A 4 12.08 15.96 3.43
N PRO A 5 13.19 16.64 3.78
CA PRO A 5 14.06 16.19 4.87
C PRO A 5 13.34 16.01 6.20
N ALA A 6 12.48 16.98 6.58
CA ALA A 6 11.74 16.91 7.82
C ALA A 6 10.72 15.75 7.80
N TYR A 7 10.02 15.59 6.66
CA TYR A 7 9.09 14.49 6.47
C TYR A 7 9.77 13.13 6.61
N LYS A 8 10.90 12.92 5.92
CA LYS A 8 11.69 11.67 5.98
C LYS A 8 12.14 11.31 7.39
N THR A 9 12.51 12.30 8.20
CA THR A 9 12.83 12.09 9.62
C THR A 9 11.58 11.69 10.41
N LEU A 10 10.47 12.40 10.23
CA LEU A 10 9.25 12.20 11.02
C LEU A 10 8.53 10.88 10.72
N VAL A 11 8.54 10.40 9.48
CA VAL A 11 7.94 9.10 9.14
C VAL A 11 8.74 7.90 9.69
N ASN A 12 9.95 8.14 10.20
CA ASN A 12 10.83 7.13 10.81
C ASN A 12 11.18 7.48 12.26
N ASP A 13 10.34 8.25 12.94
CA ASP A 13 10.52 8.56 14.35
C ASP A 13 10.38 7.31 15.23
N ASN A 14 10.94 7.36 16.43
CA ASN A 14 10.81 6.26 17.41
C ASN A 14 9.54 6.40 18.26
N ASP A 15 8.87 7.56 18.23
CA ASP A 15 7.62 7.79 18.93
C ASP A 15 6.41 7.33 18.12
N ALA A 16 5.68 6.33 18.63
CA ALA A 16 4.52 5.76 17.96
C ALA A 16 3.34 6.74 17.82
N GLY A 17 3.29 7.82 18.61
CA GLY A 17 2.32 8.91 18.46
C GLY A 17 2.67 9.80 17.28
N ILE A 18 3.96 10.12 17.10
CA ILE A 18 4.46 10.84 15.91
C ILE A 18 4.23 10.02 14.66
N LEU A 19 4.60 8.73 14.66
CA LEU A 19 4.41 7.84 13.52
C LEU A 19 2.96 7.76 13.06
N ARG A 20 2.00 7.61 13.99
CA ARG A 20 0.56 7.61 13.65
C ARG A 20 0.08 8.95 13.12
N LYS A 21 0.51 10.06 13.73
CA LYS A 21 0.06 11.40 13.33
C LYS A 21 0.56 11.78 11.94
N ILE A 22 1.81 11.48 11.64
CA ILE A 22 2.44 11.78 10.36
C ILE A 22 1.91 10.83 9.28
N GLY A 23 1.75 9.55 9.59
CA GLY A 23 1.18 8.59 8.65
C GLY A 23 -0.28 8.88 8.31
N GLY A 24 -1.08 9.27 9.30
CA GLY A 24 -2.48 9.69 9.09
C GLY A 24 -2.66 10.88 8.15
N CYS A 25 -1.59 11.63 7.84
CA CYS A 25 -1.65 12.69 6.83
C CYS A 25 -1.96 12.15 5.43
N ILE A 26 -1.73 10.86 5.16
CA ILE A 26 -2.07 10.21 3.88
C ILE A 26 -3.56 10.33 3.56
N GLY A 27 -4.42 10.32 4.58
CA GLY A 27 -5.88 10.47 4.42
C GLY A 27 -6.35 11.89 4.12
N SER A 28 -5.45 12.87 4.03
CA SER A 28 -5.80 14.24 3.68
C SER A 28 -5.67 14.48 2.17
N GLU A 29 -6.69 15.06 1.53
CA GLU A 29 -6.61 15.56 0.15
C GLU A 29 -5.43 16.54 -0.06
N HIS A 30 -5.05 17.29 0.98
CA HIS A 30 -3.90 18.20 0.95
C HIS A 30 -2.54 17.50 0.87
N TYR A 31 -2.50 16.20 1.13
CA TYR A 31 -1.31 15.38 0.91
C TYR A 31 -1.12 15.14 -0.59
N TRP A 32 -2.18 14.71 -1.26
CA TRP A 32 -2.17 14.30 -2.67
C TRP A 32 -2.03 15.45 -3.66
N THR A 33 -2.37 16.67 -3.23
CA THR A 33 -2.24 17.90 -4.04
C THR A 33 -0.85 18.54 -3.99
N LYS A 34 0.12 17.94 -3.29
CA LYS A 34 1.49 18.48 -3.21
C LYS A 34 2.25 18.24 -4.51
N GLN A 35 3.01 19.24 -4.96
CA GLN A 35 3.85 19.13 -6.17
C GLN A 35 4.86 17.98 -6.12
N ASN A 36 5.27 17.57 -4.92
CA ASN A 36 6.22 16.49 -4.68
C ASN A 36 5.57 15.24 -4.08
N VAL A 37 4.26 15.03 -4.30
CA VAL A 37 3.50 13.90 -3.73
C VAL A 37 4.14 12.55 -4.03
N ASN A 38 4.62 12.32 -5.25
CA ASN A 38 5.25 11.05 -5.63
C ASN A 38 6.49 10.74 -4.77
N ASN A 39 7.35 11.74 -4.55
CA ASN A 39 8.51 11.59 -3.67
C ASN A 39 8.11 11.37 -2.21
N LEU A 40 7.08 12.07 -1.73
CA LEU A 40 6.60 11.91 -0.36
C LEU A 40 5.99 10.52 -0.17
N PHE A 41 5.23 10.03 -1.14
CA PHE A 41 4.61 8.71 -1.10
C PHE A 41 5.66 7.60 -1.15
N ASP A 42 6.67 7.71 -2.02
CA ASP A 42 7.80 6.77 -2.05
C ASP A 42 8.52 6.69 -0.70
N VAL A 43 8.77 7.84 -0.07
CA VAL A 43 9.35 7.91 1.29
C VAL A 43 8.42 7.28 2.32
N PHE A 44 7.12 7.51 2.22
CA PHE A 44 6.12 7.00 3.15
C PHE A 44 6.02 5.48 3.14
N VAL A 45 5.84 4.86 1.96
CA VAL A 45 5.65 3.40 1.84
C VAL A 45 6.84 2.57 2.33
N LYS A 46 8.03 3.19 2.40
CA LYS A 46 9.28 2.61 2.92
C LYS A 46 9.52 2.89 4.41
N SER A 47 8.61 3.59 5.08
CA SER A 47 8.83 4.10 6.44
C SER A 47 8.23 3.24 7.55
N GLU A 48 8.67 3.47 8.79
CA GLU A 48 8.02 2.88 9.96
C GLU A 48 6.57 3.34 10.12
N SER A 49 6.27 4.60 9.75
CA SER A 49 4.93 5.19 9.85
C SER A 49 3.87 4.43 9.02
N ALA A 50 4.23 3.90 7.85
CA ALA A 50 3.28 3.15 7.01
C ALA A 50 2.64 1.97 7.76
N LYS A 51 3.41 1.27 8.59
CA LYS A 51 2.96 0.09 9.35
C LYS A 51 1.87 0.42 10.38
N TYR A 52 1.87 1.65 10.87
CA TYR A 52 0.88 2.13 11.85
C TYR A 52 -0.40 2.65 11.20
N CYS A 53 -0.39 2.89 9.89
CA CYS A 53 -1.45 3.60 9.16
C CYS A 53 -1.88 2.86 7.89
N LEU A 54 -1.71 1.53 7.84
CA LEU A 54 -2.05 0.74 6.67
C LEU A 54 -3.55 0.80 6.34
N PHE A 55 -4.41 0.81 7.36
CA PHE A 55 -5.85 0.96 7.16
C PHE A 55 -6.16 2.29 6.46
N GLU A 56 -5.67 3.40 7.01
CA GLU A 56 -5.85 4.74 6.45
C GLU A 56 -5.28 4.83 5.03
N LEU A 57 -4.11 4.22 4.79
CA LEU A 57 -3.50 4.17 3.46
C LEU A 57 -4.40 3.46 2.46
N PHE A 58 -4.78 2.21 2.70
CA PHE A 58 -5.55 1.43 1.72
C PHE A 58 -6.97 1.98 1.55
N HIS A 59 -7.59 2.48 2.61
CA HIS A 59 -8.88 3.17 2.51
C HIS A 59 -8.78 4.45 1.65
N THR A 60 -7.67 5.19 1.78
CA THR A 60 -7.43 6.38 0.95
C THR A 60 -7.21 6.00 -0.51
N LEU A 61 -6.40 4.97 -0.78
CA LEU A 61 -6.12 4.50 -2.14
C LEU A 61 -7.33 3.92 -2.84
N GLU A 62 -8.20 3.22 -2.09
CA GLU A 62 -9.48 2.72 -2.60
C GLU A 62 -10.32 3.86 -3.19
N ASN A 63 -10.29 5.04 -2.55
CA ASN A 63 -11.01 6.24 -2.95
C ASN A 63 -10.16 7.26 -3.73
N TYR A 64 -8.92 6.93 -4.08
CA TYR A 64 -7.98 7.85 -4.72
C TYR A 64 -8.43 8.19 -6.14
N SER A 65 -8.50 9.48 -6.49
CA SER A 65 -9.01 9.91 -7.80
C SER A 65 -7.99 9.87 -8.94
N GLY A 66 -6.70 9.64 -8.64
CA GLY A 66 -5.65 9.51 -9.66
C GLY A 66 -5.43 8.05 -10.09
N ALA A 67 -4.60 7.84 -11.10
CA ALA A 67 -4.26 6.50 -11.59
C ALA A 67 -3.42 5.73 -10.57
N LEU A 68 -3.83 4.51 -10.22
CA LEU A 68 -3.09 3.60 -9.35
C LEU A 68 -1.91 2.96 -10.07
N THR A 69 -1.94 2.88 -11.40
CA THR A 69 -0.81 2.40 -12.22
C THR A 69 0.48 3.20 -11.94
N GLU A 70 0.36 4.52 -11.72
CA GLU A 70 1.47 5.40 -11.30
C GLU A 70 2.03 5.08 -9.90
N LEU A 71 1.27 4.34 -9.08
CA LEU A 71 1.63 3.96 -7.71
C LEU A 71 2.00 2.47 -7.59
N SER A 72 2.04 1.73 -8.70
CA SER A 72 2.28 0.28 -8.73
C SER A 72 3.62 -0.11 -8.07
N ASP A 73 4.71 0.55 -8.44
CA ASP A 73 6.05 0.30 -7.86
C ASP A 73 6.11 0.62 -6.35
N PRO A 74 5.68 1.81 -5.88
CA PRO A 74 5.56 2.10 -4.45
C PRO A 74 4.70 1.09 -3.67
N LEU A 75 3.62 0.59 -4.28
CA LEU A 75 2.76 -0.43 -3.67
C LEU A 75 3.47 -1.78 -3.54
N LEU A 76 4.25 -2.17 -4.55
CA LEU A 76 5.08 -3.37 -4.49
C LEU A 76 6.15 -3.26 -3.39
N ASP A 77 6.78 -2.10 -3.24
CA ASP A 77 7.73 -1.82 -2.17
C ASP A 77 7.08 -1.94 -0.79
N LEU A 78 5.89 -1.37 -0.61
CA LEU A 78 5.11 -1.48 0.62
C LEU A 78 4.87 -2.94 0.99
N VAL A 79 4.27 -3.71 0.07
CA VAL A 79 3.90 -5.11 0.33
C VAL A 79 5.14 -5.96 0.59
N THR A 80 6.24 -5.71 -0.13
CA THR A 80 7.52 -6.38 0.11
C THR A 80 8.03 -6.10 1.52
N ASN A 81 7.97 -4.85 1.99
CA ASN A 81 8.39 -4.48 3.34
C ASN A 81 7.53 -5.13 4.41
N LEU A 82 6.19 -5.13 4.25
CA LEU A 82 5.27 -5.78 5.17
C LEU A 82 5.49 -7.30 5.25
N SER A 83 5.74 -7.93 4.10
CA SER A 83 6.04 -9.36 4.00
C SER A 83 7.32 -9.73 4.74
N ASN A 84 8.37 -8.93 4.54
CA ASN A 84 9.64 -9.12 5.23
C ASN A 84 9.53 -8.92 6.74
N ASP A 85 8.73 -7.95 7.18
CA ASP A 85 8.53 -7.68 8.60
C ASP A 85 7.69 -8.74 9.30
N ARG A 86 6.65 -9.31 8.64
CA ARG A 86 5.89 -10.44 9.19
C ARG A 86 6.79 -11.64 9.45
N ASN A 87 7.69 -11.93 8.51
CA ASN A 87 8.67 -13.02 8.65
C ASN A 87 9.64 -12.81 9.83
N LYS A 88 9.97 -11.55 10.16
CA LYS A 88 10.88 -11.21 11.24
C LYS A 88 10.19 -11.08 12.60
N ASN A 89 9.00 -10.48 12.64
CA ASN A 89 8.25 -10.13 13.84
C ASN A 89 6.74 -10.38 13.67
N PRO A 90 6.28 -11.65 13.69
CA PRO A 90 4.90 -12.00 13.37
C PRO A 90 3.84 -11.40 14.30
N SER A 91 4.21 -10.95 15.51
CA SER A 91 3.31 -10.33 16.48
C SER A 91 3.02 -8.84 16.24
N ASN A 92 3.81 -8.15 15.41
CA ASN A 92 3.74 -6.69 15.26
C ASN A 92 2.82 -6.22 14.12
N LEU A 93 2.32 -7.16 13.32
CA LEU A 93 1.57 -6.87 12.11
C LEU A 93 0.12 -7.31 12.32
N HIS A 94 -0.71 -6.37 12.80
CA HIS A 94 -2.17 -6.50 12.78
C HIS A 94 -2.71 -6.32 11.35
N ILE A 95 -2.37 -7.27 10.47
CA ILE A 95 -2.70 -7.24 9.04
C ILE A 95 -4.14 -7.68 8.78
N ASN A 96 -4.71 -8.54 9.64
CA ASN A 96 -6.00 -9.20 9.45
C ASN A 96 -7.23 -8.23 9.35
N ILE A 97 -7.03 -6.92 9.45
CA ILE A 97 -8.09 -5.90 9.48
C ILE A 97 -8.22 -5.19 8.11
N ILE A 98 -7.28 -5.39 7.18
CA ILE A 98 -7.13 -4.53 5.99
C ILE A 98 -7.41 -5.27 4.68
N ASP A 99 -8.00 -6.45 4.76
CA ASP A 99 -8.16 -7.34 3.61
C ASP A 99 -9.04 -6.70 2.51
N SER A 100 -10.17 -6.06 2.86
CA SER A 100 -11.12 -5.58 1.85
C SER A 100 -10.61 -4.38 1.05
N SER A 101 -10.05 -3.36 1.71
CA SER A 101 -9.54 -2.17 1.02
C SER A 101 -8.27 -2.47 0.22
N LEU A 102 -7.39 -3.34 0.72
CA LEU A 102 -6.23 -3.81 -0.06
C LEU A 102 -6.69 -4.56 -1.31
N ILE A 103 -7.65 -5.50 -1.20
CA ILE A 103 -8.19 -6.19 -2.37
C ILE A 103 -8.75 -5.18 -3.37
N ALA A 104 -9.58 -4.23 -2.93
CA ALA A 104 -10.19 -3.24 -3.81
C ALA A 104 -9.14 -2.41 -4.55
N VAL A 105 -8.06 -2.00 -3.87
CA VAL A 105 -6.93 -1.29 -4.48
C VAL A 105 -6.24 -2.16 -5.54
N LEU A 106 -5.97 -3.43 -5.26
CA LEU A 106 -5.29 -4.31 -6.22
C LEU A 106 -6.17 -4.68 -7.41
N GLN A 107 -7.48 -4.88 -7.18
CA GLN A 107 -8.43 -5.11 -8.27
C GLN A 107 -8.47 -3.91 -9.20
N ARG A 108 -8.57 -2.70 -8.64
CA ARG A 108 -8.59 -1.47 -9.41
C ARG A 108 -7.26 -1.23 -10.14
N LEU A 109 -6.12 -1.48 -9.50
CA LEU A 109 -4.81 -1.40 -10.16
C LEU A 109 -4.73 -2.33 -11.37
N HIS A 110 -5.17 -3.58 -11.22
CA HIS A 110 -5.21 -4.55 -12.32
C HIS A 110 -6.12 -4.08 -13.45
N ASP A 111 -7.30 -3.56 -13.12
CA ASP A 111 -8.29 -3.12 -14.11
C ASP A 111 -7.80 -1.91 -14.90
N GLU A 112 -7.27 -0.88 -14.22
CA GLU A 112 -6.65 0.28 -14.87
C GLU A 112 -5.47 -0.14 -15.77
N ALA A 113 -4.59 -1.02 -15.29
CA ALA A 113 -3.46 -1.50 -16.07
C ALA A 113 -3.89 -2.32 -17.30
N SER A 114 -4.98 -3.08 -17.18
CA SER A 114 -5.54 -3.87 -18.29
C SER A 114 -6.21 -2.99 -19.33
N GLU A 115 -6.94 -1.96 -18.90
CA GLU A 115 -7.59 -0.98 -19.78
C GLU A 115 -6.57 -0.15 -20.58
N ASP A 116 -5.45 0.21 -19.95
CA ASP A 116 -4.37 0.98 -20.55
C ASP A 116 -3.34 0.12 -21.34
N GLU A 117 -3.53 -1.20 -21.37
CA GLU A 117 -2.57 -2.17 -21.94
C GLU A 117 -1.14 -2.02 -21.35
N ASP A 118 -1.03 -1.60 -20.08
CA ASP A 118 0.23 -1.43 -19.37
C ASP A 118 0.71 -2.77 -18.80
N GLU A 119 1.42 -3.54 -19.63
CA GLU A 119 2.01 -4.82 -19.23
C GLU A 119 2.96 -4.71 -18.03
N THR A 120 3.58 -3.55 -17.81
CA THR A 120 4.48 -3.36 -16.67
C THR A 120 3.69 -3.29 -15.38
N ALA A 121 2.65 -2.45 -15.34
CA ALA A 121 1.77 -2.34 -14.17
C ALA A 121 0.99 -3.64 -13.89
N ILE A 122 0.59 -4.38 -14.93
CA ILE A 122 -0.02 -5.71 -14.78
C ILE A 122 0.94 -6.67 -14.08
N ASN A 123 2.18 -6.78 -14.57
CA ASN A 123 3.18 -7.66 -13.97
C ASN A 123 3.50 -7.26 -12.52
N THR A 124 3.63 -5.97 -12.24
CA THR A 124 3.82 -5.46 -10.87
C THR A 124 2.63 -5.81 -9.97
N CYS A 125 1.40 -5.73 -10.47
CA CYS A 125 0.21 -6.13 -9.71
C CYS A 125 0.20 -7.63 -9.38
N LEU A 126 0.63 -8.49 -10.32
CA LEU A 126 0.74 -9.93 -10.09
C LEU A 126 1.84 -10.25 -9.05
N ASP A 127 2.98 -9.56 -9.11
CA ASP A 127 4.05 -9.69 -8.12
C ASP A 127 3.56 -9.32 -6.70
N ILE A 128 2.68 -8.32 -6.58
CA ILE A 128 2.05 -7.96 -5.30
C ILE A 128 1.18 -9.12 -4.79
N TRP A 129 0.32 -9.68 -5.63
CA TRP A 129 -0.54 -10.81 -5.26
C TRP A 129 0.29 -12.02 -4.81
N ASP A 130 1.33 -12.37 -5.56
CA ASP A 130 2.22 -13.49 -5.23
C ASP A 130 2.88 -13.29 -3.86
N LYS A 131 3.35 -12.08 -3.54
CA LYS A 131 3.94 -11.77 -2.23
C LYS A 131 2.92 -11.88 -1.10
N LEU A 132 1.70 -11.39 -1.29
CA LEU A 132 0.64 -11.47 -0.28
C LEU A 132 0.26 -12.91 0.03
N LEU A 133 0.19 -13.76 -1.00
CA LEU A 133 -0.07 -15.19 -0.89
C LEU A 133 1.08 -15.94 -0.18
N GLN A 134 2.33 -15.68 -0.58
CA GLN A 134 3.51 -16.33 -0.01
C GLN A 134 3.74 -15.95 1.46
N SER A 135 3.45 -14.70 1.82
CA SER A 135 3.68 -14.19 3.17
C SER A 135 2.60 -14.57 4.15
N GLU A 136 1.52 -15.25 3.72
CA GLU A 136 0.29 -15.51 4.49
C GLU A 136 -0.24 -14.23 5.20
N ILE A 137 0.13 -13.05 4.68
CA ILE A 137 -0.44 -11.76 5.04
C ILE A 137 -1.92 -11.79 4.69
N PHE A 138 -2.21 -12.38 3.55
CA PHE A 138 -3.54 -12.80 3.18
C PHE A 138 -3.76 -14.24 3.64
N SER A 139 -4.83 -14.49 4.39
CA SER A 139 -5.34 -15.85 4.54
C SER A 139 -5.62 -16.38 3.13
N ALA A 140 -4.89 -17.41 2.70
CA ALA A 140 -5.02 -18.02 1.37
C ALA A 140 -6.48 -18.39 1.01
N ILE A 141 -7.34 -18.58 2.03
CA ILE A 141 -8.77 -18.87 1.89
C ILE A 141 -9.56 -17.68 1.32
N ASN A 142 -9.17 -16.43 1.61
CA ASN A 142 -9.88 -15.25 1.11
C ASN A 142 -9.38 -14.84 -0.29
N ALA A 143 -8.08 -14.95 -0.57
CA ALA A 143 -7.53 -14.61 -1.88
C ALA A 143 -8.05 -15.57 -2.95
N ALA A 144 -8.05 -16.88 -2.67
CA ALA A 144 -8.59 -17.88 -3.59
C ALA A 144 -10.08 -17.64 -3.89
N LYS A 145 -10.89 -17.27 -2.89
CA LYS A 145 -12.33 -17.02 -3.08
C LYS A 145 -12.63 -15.81 -3.95
N GLU A 146 -11.82 -14.76 -3.88
CA GLU A 146 -12.04 -13.56 -4.71
C GLU A 146 -11.42 -13.70 -6.10
N LEU A 147 -10.30 -14.43 -6.24
CA LEU A 147 -9.74 -14.77 -7.55
C LEU A 147 -10.70 -15.70 -8.34
N ASP A 148 -11.25 -16.72 -7.68
CA ASP A 148 -12.20 -17.67 -8.28
C ASP A 148 -13.50 -17.00 -8.72
N LYS A 149 -14.00 -15.99 -7.99
CA LYS A 149 -15.18 -15.22 -8.40
C LYS A 149 -14.99 -14.50 -9.73
N ARG A 150 -13.77 -14.04 -10.04
CA ARG A 150 -13.45 -13.33 -11.30
C ARG A 150 -13.20 -14.27 -12.46
N LEU A 151 -12.64 -15.47 -12.22
CA LEU A 151 -12.46 -16.49 -13.26
C LEU A 151 -13.80 -17.07 -13.76
N LEU A 152 -14.86 -16.93 -12.97
CA LEU A 152 -16.20 -17.48 -13.24
C LEU A 152 -17.21 -16.41 -13.71
N SER A 153 -16.81 -15.14 -13.84
CA SER A 153 -17.62 -14.02 -14.34
C SER A 153 -17.21 -13.61 -15.74
#